data_AF-A0A6C0KAG3-F1
#
_entry.id   AF-A0A6C0KAG3-F1
#
_cell.length_a   1.000
_cell.length_b   1.000
_cell.length_c   1.000
_cell.angle_alpha   90.00
_cell.angle_beta   90.00
_cell.angle_gamma   90.00
#
_symmetry.space_group_name_H-M   'P 1'
#
loop_
_entity.id
_entity.type
_entity.pdbx_description
1 polymer ?
#
loop_
_entity_poly.entity_id
_entity_poly.type
_entity_poly.pdbx_seq_one_letter_code
_entity_poly.pdbx_strand_id
1 'polypeptide(L)'
;MYTPQLFWQYPAVTEKTFWEQNRHHQNYMPVPWATVIDKRYNLQDIYNMVKPRCLKDLEYYTCCQHIHFRTLIPLLKRLGIRKLYTPHKVKNEGSIDGIELVGCPLFAVNFEDPTRNKTFSQAESPPQRDLLYSFVGGYQKGYMSVVRLRIFDLPERSDCLVRNTGSWHFNDIVYSPQQSAKLCEAPDPSHAEKTEHYNRTLLRSRYSLCPSGSGPNSIRLWESLAAGAIPVVLADTLDLPAHPLWDSAVVVLPEHFVSVVFTALSQVPPEKEAQMRRNCLEIYDFFRGNFTGLIN
;
A
#
# COMPACT_ATOMS: atom_id res chain seq x y z
N MET A 1 -28.60 13.44 18.11
CA MET A 1 -27.67 13.50 16.97
C MET A 1 -26.97 12.16 16.89
N TYR A 2 -27.07 11.43 15.77
CA TYR A 2 -26.31 10.21 15.54
C TYR A 2 -24.83 10.60 15.58
N THR A 3 -24.09 10.25 16.62
CA THR A 3 -22.63 10.34 16.58
C THR A 3 -22.19 9.31 15.57
N PRO A 4 -21.61 9.71 14.42
CA PRO A 4 -21.21 8.70 13.47
C PRO A 4 -20.07 7.89 14.05
N GLN A 5 -20.23 6.58 14.06
CA GLN A 5 -19.20 5.68 14.57
C GLN A 5 -18.08 5.62 13.54
N LEU A 6 -17.08 6.50 13.68
CA LEU A 6 -15.83 6.40 12.95
C LEU A 6 -15.16 5.06 13.27
N PHE A 7 -14.63 4.41 12.24
CA PHE A 7 -13.95 3.12 12.35
C PHE A 7 -12.80 3.06 11.36
N TRP A 8 -11.77 2.26 11.64
CA TRP A 8 -10.71 1.99 10.68
C TRP A 8 -11.18 0.99 9.63
N GLN A 9 -10.95 1.28 8.35
CA GLN A 9 -11.33 0.36 7.25
C GLN A 9 -10.55 -0.95 7.32
N TYR A 10 -11.15 -2.01 6.78
CA TYR A 10 -10.57 -3.35 6.67
C TYR A 10 -10.84 -3.91 5.25
N PRO A 11 -9.99 -4.82 4.74
CA PRO A 11 -8.81 -5.40 5.40
C PRO A 11 -7.54 -4.53 5.28
N ALA A 12 -7.58 -3.47 4.46
CA ALA A 12 -6.50 -2.49 4.35
C ALA A 12 -6.47 -1.56 5.57
N VAL A 13 -5.75 -1.99 6.61
CA VAL A 13 -5.69 -1.36 7.94
C VAL A 13 -4.45 -0.48 8.15
N THR A 14 -3.98 0.24 7.11
CA THR A 14 -2.76 1.08 7.20
C THR A 14 -2.90 2.17 8.26
N GLU A 15 -4.02 2.89 8.29
CA GLU A 15 -4.25 3.94 9.30
C GLU A 15 -4.35 3.36 10.73
N LYS A 16 -4.96 2.18 10.90
CA LYS A 16 -5.03 1.49 12.19
C LYS A 16 -3.64 1.07 12.66
N THR A 17 -2.84 0.49 11.77
CA THR A 17 -1.46 0.06 12.06
C THR A 17 -0.60 1.26 12.46
N PHE A 18 -0.73 2.36 11.72
CA PHE A 18 -0.07 3.62 12.06
C PHE A 18 -0.52 4.12 13.44
N TRP A 19 -1.80 4.03 13.77
CA TRP A 19 -2.30 4.37 15.11
C TRP A 19 -1.71 3.49 16.20
N GLU A 20 -1.68 2.16 16.02
CA GLU A 20 -1.12 1.24 17.02
C GLU A 20 0.35 1.59 17.34
N GLN A 21 1.13 1.97 16.32
CA GLN A 21 2.53 2.36 16.46
C GLN A 21 2.75 3.76 17.06
N ASN A 22 1.74 4.65 17.00
CA ASN A 22 1.90 6.08 17.36
C ASN A 22 0.95 6.56 18.47
N ARG A 23 0.03 5.74 18.96
CA ARG A 23 -1.04 6.13 19.92
C ARG A 23 -0.53 6.73 21.24
N HIS A 24 0.74 6.51 21.57
CA HIS A 24 1.38 7.03 22.76
C HIS A 24 1.91 8.48 22.57
N HIS A 25 2.02 8.96 21.32
CA HIS A 25 2.51 10.30 21.02
C HIS A 25 1.39 11.33 21.17
N GLN A 26 1.60 12.33 22.02
CA GLN A 26 0.57 13.35 22.33
C GLN A 26 0.21 14.22 21.11
N ASN A 27 1.12 14.35 20.14
CA ASN A 27 0.94 15.14 18.92
C ASN A 27 0.48 14.29 17.72
N TYR A 28 0.15 13.02 17.91
CA TYR A 28 -0.50 12.22 16.87
C TYR A 28 -2.02 12.39 16.92
N MET A 29 -2.64 12.66 15.76
CA MET A 29 -4.09 12.80 15.63
C MET A 29 -4.72 11.56 14.95
N PRO A 30 -5.37 10.66 15.70
CA PRO A 30 -5.81 9.35 15.19
C PRO A 30 -7.24 9.38 14.65
N VAL A 31 -7.44 10.01 13.50
CA VAL A 31 -8.75 10.01 12.83
C VAL A 31 -8.71 9.04 11.64
N PRO A 32 -9.72 8.15 11.48
CA PRO A 32 -9.86 7.28 10.30
C PRO A 32 -10.29 8.08 9.08
N TRP A 33 -9.34 8.79 8.48
CA TRP A 33 -9.58 9.70 7.37
C TRP A 33 -10.11 9.00 6.12
N ALA A 34 -9.71 7.74 5.88
CA ALA A 34 -10.27 6.97 4.78
C ALA A 34 -11.79 6.76 4.94
N THR A 35 -12.23 6.42 6.16
CA THR A 35 -13.67 6.33 6.50
C THR A 35 -14.36 7.69 6.39
N VAL A 36 -13.69 8.78 6.79
CA VAL A 36 -14.20 10.16 6.63
C VAL A 36 -14.53 10.43 5.16
N ILE A 37 -13.62 10.09 4.26
CA ILE A 37 -13.77 10.31 2.81
C ILE A 37 -14.85 9.40 2.22
N ASP A 38 -14.73 8.08 2.39
CA ASP A 38 -15.60 7.12 1.71
C ASP A 38 -17.05 7.19 2.15
N LYS A 39 -17.30 7.44 3.44
CA LYS A 39 -18.65 7.63 3.97
C LYS A 39 -19.15 9.08 3.80
N ARG A 40 -18.37 9.94 3.14
CA ARG A 40 -18.71 11.33 2.81
C ARG A 40 -19.16 12.14 4.03
N TYR A 41 -18.42 12.01 5.12
CA TYR A 41 -18.69 12.76 6.33
C TYR A 41 -18.59 14.27 6.11
N ASN A 42 -19.48 15.02 6.75
CA ASN A 42 -19.39 16.48 6.76
C ASN A 42 -18.12 16.91 7.50
N LEU A 43 -17.21 17.59 6.81
CA LEU A 43 -15.90 17.99 7.36
C LEU A 43 -16.01 18.99 8.52
N GLN A 44 -17.09 19.78 8.59
CA GLN A 44 -17.33 20.68 9.71
C GLN A 44 -17.77 19.92 10.96
N ASP A 45 -18.54 18.84 10.82
CA ASP A 45 -18.88 17.96 11.94
C ASP A 45 -17.64 17.22 12.46
N ILE A 46 -16.77 16.76 11.56
CA ILE A 46 -15.47 16.17 11.94
C ILE A 46 -14.62 17.21 12.68
N TYR A 47 -14.54 18.45 12.20
CA TYR A 47 -13.86 19.53 12.89
C TYR A 47 -14.40 19.75 14.30
N ASN A 48 -15.72 19.88 14.44
CA ASN A 48 -16.38 20.13 15.72
C ASN A 48 -16.17 18.97 16.71
N MET A 49 -16.07 17.75 16.22
CA MET A 49 -15.76 16.56 17.02
C MET A 49 -14.29 16.51 17.44
N VAL A 50 -13.35 16.81 16.54
CA VAL A 50 -11.91 16.61 16.82
C VAL A 50 -11.29 17.81 17.56
N LYS A 51 -11.63 19.04 17.16
CA LYS A 51 -10.99 20.26 17.65
C LYS A 51 -11.01 20.42 19.18
N PRO A 52 -12.11 20.11 19.91
CA PRO A 52 -12.14 20.24 21.38
C PRO A 52 -11.13 19.35 22.12
N ARG A 53 -10.59 18.32 21.45
CA ARG A 53 -9.58 17.40 22.01
C ARG A 53 -8.14 17.83 21.68
N CYS A 54 -7.97 18.87 20.87
CA CYS A 54 -6.66 19.38 20.50
C CYS A 54 -6.10 20.28 21.62
N LEU A 55 -4.85 20.04 21.99
CA LEU A 55 -4.08 20.89 22.87
C LEU A 55 -3.68 22.17 22.13
N LYS A 56 -3.64 23.28 22.86
CA LYS A 56 -3.12 24.55 22.33
C LYS A 56 -1.62 24.41 22.08
N ASP A 57 -1.15 25.12 21.06
CA ASP A 57 0.28 25.26 20.73
C ASP A 57 1.02 23.96 20.41
N LEU A 58 0.29 22.88 20.12
CA LEU A 58 0.86 21.61 19.67
C LEU A 58 0.71 21.47 18.15
N GLU A 59 1.82 21.18 17.47
CA GLU A 59 1.79 20.83 16.04
C GLU A 59 1.51 19.34 15.87
N TYR A 60 0.39 19.04 15.22
CA TYR A 60 -0.07 17.67 15.05
C TYR A 60 0.46 17.03 13.77
N TYR A 61 0.59 15.71 13.82
CA TYR A 61 0.72 14.89 12.62
C TYR A 61 -0.36 13.81 12.56
N THR A 62 -0.64 13.31 11.35
CA THR A 62 -1.60 12.23 11.14
C THR A 62 -1.20 11.36 9.96
N CYS A 63 -1.91 10.25 9.73
CA CYS A 63 -1.73 9.37 8.58
C CYS A 63 -3.06 9.23 7.84
N CYS A 64 -3.07 9.42 6.52
CA CYS A 64 -4.22 9.14 5.68
C CYS A 64 -3.87 8.15 4.56
N GLN A 65 -4.51 6.98 4.57
CA GLN A 65 -4.26 5.92 3.57
C GLN A 65 -5.00 6.14 2.25
N HIS A 66 -5.95 7.07 2.20
CA HIS A 66 -6.87 7.19 1.07
C HIS A 66 -6.27 8.01 -0.08
N ILE A 67 -6.48 7.58 -1.34
CA ILE A 67 -5.96 8.25 -2.54
C ILE A 67 -6.42 9.71 -2.69
N HIS A 68 -7.58 10.04 -2.13
CA HIS A 68 -8.16 11.38 -2.14
C HIS A 68 -7.82 12.22 -0.90
N PHE A 69 -6.75 11.90 -0.15
CA PHE A 69 -6.36 12.66 1.05
C PHE A 69 -6.25 14.18 0.82
N ARG A 70 -5.93 14.61 -0.41
CA ARG A 70 -5.82 16.03 -0.78
C ARG A 70 -7.09 16.83 -0.49
N THR A 71 -8.27 16.19 -0.50
CA THR A 71 -9.54 16.84 -0.16
C THR A 71 -9.64 17.25 1.31
N LEU A 72 -8.81 16.65 2.18
CA LEU A 72 -8.80 16.91 3.61
C LEU A 72 -7.87 18.07 3.99
N ILE A 73 -6.95 18.51 3.12
CA ILE A 73 -5.91 19.50 3.45
C ILE A 73 -6.46 20.76 4.15
N PRO A 74 -7.56 21.38 3.69
CA PRO A 74 -8.13 22.54 4.39
C PRO A 74 -8.60 22.23 5.83
N LEU A 75 -9.19 21.06 6.04
CA LEU A 75 -9.60 20.60 7.37
C LEU A 75 -8.38 20.32 8.26
N LEU A 76 -7.40 19.58 7.75
CA LEU A 76 -6.19 19.23 8.49
C LEU A 76 -5.47 20.50 8.98
N LYS A 77 -5.36 21.52 8.13
CA LYS A 77 -4.77 22.82 8.47
C LYS A 77 -5.51 23.51 9.63
N ARG A 78 -6.84 23.51 9.61
CA ARG A 78 -7.68 24.08 10.69
C ARG A 78 -7.54 23.32 12.02
N LEU A 79 -7.27 22.02 11.94
CA LEU A 79 -7.03 21.18 13.11
C LEU A 79 -5.62 21.35 13.70
N GLY A 80 -4.74 22.13 13.06
CA GLY A 80 -3.35 22.33 13.52
C GLY A 80 -2.41 21.22 13.11
N ILE A 81 -2.80 20.40 12.12
CA ILE A 81 -1.92 19.39 11.55
C ILE A 81 -0.92 20.08 10.61
N ARG A 82 0.36 19.71 10.77
CA ARG A 82 1.49 20.23 9.99
C ARG A 82 2.23 19.16 9.22
N LYS A 83 2.02 17.88 9.55
CA LYS A 83 2.63 16.74 8.87
C LYS A 83 1.60 15.66 8.58
N LEU A 84 1.57 15.18 7.34
CA LEU A 84 0.68 14.12 6.88
C LEU A 84 1.50 12.97 6.29
N TYR A 85 1.41 11.81 6.92
CA TYR A 85 1.89 10.56 6.37
C TYR A 85 0.86 10.01 5.38
N THR A 86 1.29 9.66 4.17
CA THR A 86 0.39 9.07 3.16
C THR A 86 1.14 8.09 2.26
N PRO A 87 0.53 6.92 1.94
CA PRO A 87 1.10 6.00 0.97
C PRO A 87 0.97 6.50 -0.46
N HIS A 88 0.25 7.61 -0.69
CA HIS A 88 -0.02 8.17 -2.02
C HIS A 88 0.72 9.49 -2.28
N LYS A 89 1.86 9.68 -1.61
CA LYS A 89 2.78 10.78 -1.88
C LYS A 89 3.33 10.64 -3.30
N VAL A 90 3.42 11.76 -4.01
CA VAL A 90 4.00 11.83 -5.34
C VAL A 90 5.30 12.62 -5.33
N LYS A 91 6.21 12.30 -6.26
CA LYS A 91 7.50 12.97 -6.40
C LYS A 91 7.29 14.48 -6.57
N ASN A 92 8.19 15.27 -6.00
CA ASN A 92 8.18 16.74 -6.03
C ASN A 92 6.99 17.41 -5.31
N GLU A 93 6.16 16.66 -4.57
CA GLU A 93 5.08 17.20 -3.73
C GLU A 93 5.46 17.07 -2.23
N GLY A 94 6.45 17.87 -1.79
CA GLY A 94 6.94 17.84 -0.41
C GLY A 94 5.96 18.42 0.60
N SER A 95 5.04 19.30 0.18
CA SER A 95 4.04 19.92 1.04
C SER A 95 2.83 20.43 0.26
N ILE A 96 1.67 20.54 0.90
CA ILE A 96 0.47 21.22 0.37
C ILE A 96 -0.07 22.18 1.44
N ASP A 97 -0.24 23.46 1.08
CA ASP A 97 -0.79 24.52 1.95
C ASP A 97 -0.14 24.66 3.35
N GLY A 98 1.15 24.33 3.44
CA GLY A 98 1.92 24.36 4.69
C GLY A 98 1.82 23.07 5.53
N ILE A 99 1.29 21.99 4.96
CA ILE A 99 1.34 20.64 5.53
C ILE A 99 2.43 19.85 4.80
N GLU A 100 3.45 19.43 5.53
CA GLU A 100 4.49 18.51 5.05
C GLU A 100 3.87 17.15 4.68
N LEU A 101 4.23 16.63 3.51
CA LEU A 101 3.84 15.29 3.08
C LEU A 101 5.01 14.32 3.26
N VAL A 102 4.74 13.22 3.96
CA VAL A 102 5.72 12.16 4.20
C VAL A 102 5.19 10.85 3.62
N GLY A 103 6.06 10.13 2.90
CA GLY A 103 5.72 8.82 2.37
C GLY A 103 5.41 7.87 3.53
N CYS A 104 4.38 7.03 3.38
CA CYS A 104 3.97 6.06 4.38
C CYS A 104 3.92 4.65 3.76
N PRO A 105 4.33 3.60 4.47
CA PRO A 105 4.04 2.23 4.06
C PRO A 105 2.55 1.94 3.88
N LEU A 106 2.23 0.91 3.10
CA LEU A 106 0.92 0.26 3.16
C LEU A 106 1.03 -1.01 3.99
N PHE A 107 -0.03 -1.31 4.73
CA PHE A 107 -0.15 -2.60 5.41
C PHE A 107 -0.21 -3.74 4.38
N ALA A 108 0.71 -4.71 4.47
CA ALA A 108 0.78 -5.87 3.57
C ALA A 108 -0.28 -6.91 3.94
N VAL A 109 -1.53 -6.63 3.56
CA VAL A 109 -2.73 -7.36 3.99
C VAL A 109 -2.57 -8.87 3.95
N ASN A 110 -2.22 -9.46 2.80
CA ASN A 110 -2.18 -10.92 2.70
C ASN A 110 -1.01 -11.55 3.46
N PHE A 111 0.01 -10.79 3.84
CA PHE A 111 1.18 -11.26 4.57
C PHE A 111 1.00 -11.15 6.09
N GLU A 112 0.47 -10.02 6.57
CA GLU A 112 0.33 -9.74 8.00
C GLU A 112 -0.99 -10.25 8.59
N ASP A 113 -2.06 -10.37 7.81
CA ASP A 113 -3.35 -10.89 8.30
C ASP A 113 -3.29 -12.41 8.50
N PRO A 114 -3.41 -12.92 9.74
CA PRO A 114 -3.35 -14.36 10.02
C PRO A 114 -4.42 -15.19 9.31
N THR A 115 -5.54 -14.56 8.92
CA THR A 115 -6.62 -15.24 8.19
C THR A 115 -6.28 -15.44 6.70
N ARG A 116 -5.26 -14.73 6.19
CA ARG A 116 -4.88 -14.69 4.77
C ARG A 116 -3.47 -15.23 4.52
N ASN A 117 -2.61 -15.25 5.53
CA ASN A 117 -1.19 -15.53 5.36
C ASN A 117 -0.77 -17.00 5.45
N LYS A 118 -1.73 -17.94 5.51
CA LYS A 118 -1.46 -19.39 5.64
C LYS A 118 -0.43 -19.89 4.64
N THR A 119 -0.49 -19.43 3.39
CA THR A 119 0.47 -19.81 2.35
C THR A 119 1.90 -19.37 2.68
N PHE A 120 2.09 -18.19 3.28
CA PHE A 120 3.41 -17.68 3.66
C PHE A 120 3.93 -18.37 4.92
N SER A 121 3.08 -18.55 5.94
CA SER A 121 3.49 -19.17 7.22
C SER A 121 3.83 -20.65 7.10
N GLN A 122 3.31 -21.34 6.07
CA GLN A 122 3.58 -22.76 5.80
C GLN A 122 4.61 -22.98 4.68
N ALA A 123 5.17 -21.91 4.11
CA ALA A 123 6.12 -22.02 3.02
C ALA A 123 7.48 -22.57 3.48
N GLU A 124 8.13 -23.34 2.62
CA GLU A 124 9.54 -23.69 2.78
C GLU A 124 10.42 -22.43 2.69
N SER A 125 11.55 -22.45 3.40
CA SER A 125 12.50 -21.34 3.44
C SER A 125 13.90 -21.79 2.98
N PRO A 126 14.47 -21.19 1.91
CA PRO A 126 13.85 -20.23 1.01
C PRO A 126 12.84 -20.89 0.04
N PRO A 127 11.77 -20.21 -0.39
CA PRO A 127 10.81 -20.75 -1.34
C PRO A 127 11.45 -20.93 -2.72
N GLN A 128 11.04 -21.98 -3.44
CA GLN A 128 11.42 -22.17 -4.84
C GLN A 128 10.74 -21.10 -5.71
N ARG A 129 11.54 -20.36 -6.48
CA ARG A 129 11.09 -19.30 -7.37
C ARG A 129 11.32 -19.65 -8.83
N ASP A 130 10.31 -20.20 -9.47
CA ASP A 130 10.34 -20.66 -10.87
C ASP A 130 9.77 -19.63 -11.87
N LEU A 131 9.07 -18.60 -11.39
CA LEU A 131 8.62 -17.49 -12.22
C LEU A 131 9.67 -16.38 -12.23
N LEU A 132 10.11 -15.94 -13.41
CA LEU A 132 10.88 -14.71 -13.58
C LEU A 132 10.08 -13.52 -13.03
N TYR A 133 8.87 -13.29 -13.53
CA TYR A 133 8.00 -12.27 -12.94
C TYR A 133 6.53 -12.67 -12.92
N SER A 134 5.78 -12.01 -12.04
CA SER A 134 4.32 -12.14 -12.00
C SER A 134 3.58 -10.82 -11.85
N PHE A 135 2.36 -10.77 -12.39
CA PHE A 135 1.34 -9.77 -12.11
C PHE A 135 -0.04 -10.43 -12.05
N VAL A 136 -0.74 -10.30 -10.92
CA VAL A 136 -2.15 -10.73 -10.78
C VAL A 136 -2.96 -9.54 -10.29
N GLY A 137 -3.81 -8.97 -11.14
CA GLY A 137 -4.63 -7.82 -10.78
C GLY A 137 -5.53 -7.33 -11.90
N GLY A 138 -6.22 -6.22 -11.68
CA GLY A 138 -7.15 -5.62 -12.64
C GLY A 138 -6.81 -4.20 -13.07
N TYR A 139 -7.55 -3.69 -14.03
CA TYR A 139 -7.54 -2.30 -14.49
C TYR A 139 -8.96 -1.75 -14.45
N GLN A 140 -9.13 -0.54 -13.92
CA GLN A 140 -10.42 0.17 -13.92
C GLN A 140 -10.26 1.53 -14.60
N LYS A 141 -11.35 2.00 -15.22
CA LYS A 141 -11.40 3.33 -15.82
C LYS A 141 -11.13 4.39 -14.74
N GLY A 142 -10.25 5.35 -15.03
CA GLY A 142 -9.87 6.40 -14.09
C GLY A 142 -8.61 6.08 -13.27
N TYR A 143 -7.95 4.94 -13.52
CA TYR A 143 -6.59 4.73 -13.03
C TYR A 143 -5.64 5.77 -13.62
N MET A 144 -4.58 6.08 -12.87
CA MET A 144 -3.65 7.16 -13.18
C MET A 144 -2.91 6.97 -14.50
N SER A 145 -2.76 5.71 -14.95
CA SER A 145 -2.15 5.40 -16.23
C SER A 145 -2.67 4.08 -16.83
N VAL A 146 -2.32 3.85 -18.09
CA VAL A 146 -2.64 2.63 -18.83
C VAL A 146 -1.61 1.51 -18.66
N VAL A 147 -0.64 1.65 -17.75
CA VAL A 147 0.48 0.69 -17.62
C VAL A 147 0.00 -0.74 -17.38
N ARG A 148 -1.12 -0.93 -16.66
CA ARG A 148 -1.70 -2.26 -16.43
C ARG A 148 -2.24 -2.91 -17.70
N LEU A 149 -2.83 -2.12 -18.60
CA LEU A 149 -3.25 -2.62 -19.92
C LEU A 149 -2.04 -3.12 -20.70
N ARG A 150 -0.96 -2.34 -20.71
CA ARG A 150 0.31 -2.74 -21.35
C ARG A 150 0.95 -3.97 -20.71
N ILE A 151 0.79 -4.17 -19.40
CA ILE A 151 1.21 -5.41 -18.73
C ILE A 151 0.40 -6.60 -19.24
N PHE A 152 -0.92 -6.45 -19.42
CA PHE A 152 -1.77 -7.51 -19.97
C PHE A 152 -1.44 -7.83 -21.43
N ASP A 153 -0.88 -6.88 -22.17
CA ASP A 153 -0.44 -7.05 -23.57
C ASP A 153 0.99 -7.63 -23.70
N LEU A 154 1.67 -7.95 -22.59
CA LEU A 154 3.00 -8.55 -22.64
C LEU A 154 2.95 -9.95 -23.28
N PRO A 155 3.98 -10.35 -24.07
CA PRO A 155 4.03 -11.68 -24.66
C PRO A 155 3.97 -12.79 -23.61
N GLU A 156 3.18 -13.84 -23.88
CA GLU A 156 3.13 -15.03 -23.03
C GLU A 156 4.48 -15.75 -23.00
N ARG A 157 4.89 -16.19 -21.81
CA ARG A 157 6.13 -16.94 -21.57
C ARG A 157 5.91 -17.94 -20.46
N SER A 158 6.55 -19.10 -20.53
CA SER A 158 6.39 -20.19 -19.56
C SER A 158 6.90 -19.84 -18.15
N ASP A 159 7.85 -18.92 -18.05
CA ASP A 159 8.46 -18.44 -16.81
C ASP A 159 7.85 -17.12 -16.33
N CYS A 160 6.75 -16.66 -16.91
CA CYS A 160 6.08 -15.42 -16.53
C CYS A 160 4.59 -15.67 -16.28
N LEU A 161 4.01 -14.98 -15.31
CA LEU A 161 2.57 -15.09 -15.03
C LEU A 161 1.91 -13.71 -15.04
N VAL A 162 1.06 -13.45 -16.01
CA VAL A 162 0.21 -12.25 -16.05
C VAL A 162 -1.24 -12.69 -16.06
N ARG A 163 -2.02 -12.23 -15.08
CA ARG A 163 -3.45 -12.56 -14.95
C ARG A 163 -4.27 -11.32 -14.70
N ASN A 164 -5.21 -11.05 -15.62
CA ASN A 164 -6.22 -10.03 -15.46
C ASN A 164 -7.40 -10.54 -14.63
N THR A 165 -7.64 -9.93 -13.47
CA THR A 165 -8.76 -10.27 -12.57
C THR A 165 -9.94 -9.29 -12.68
N GLY A 166 -9.89 -8.34 -13.62
CA GLY A 166 -10.91 -7.30 -13.82
C GLY A 166 -10.77 -6.15 -12.82
N SER A 167 -10.97 -6.40 -11.53
CA SER A 167 -10.91 -5.40 -10.46
C SER A 167 -9.73 -5.61 -9.50
N TRP A 168 -9.52 -4.65 -8.60
CA TRP A 168 -8.56 -4.76 -7.50
C TRP A 168 -9.00 -5.82 -6.48
N HIS A 169 -8.04 -6.57 -5.93
CA HIS A 169 -8.26 -7.76 -5.09
C HIS A 169 -9.18 -7.52 -3.88
N PHE A 170 -9.14 -6.33 -3.27
CA PHE A 170 -9.96 -5.96 -2.12
C PHE A 170 -11.09 -4.97 -2.45
N ASN A 171 -11.35 -4.71 -3.74
CA ASN A 171 -12.33 -3.71 -4.18
C ASN A 171 -13.70 -3.93 -3.54
N ASP A 172 -14.18 -5.17 -3.59
CA ASP A 172 -15.54 -5.51 -3.19
C ASP A 172 -15.70 -5.51 -1.67
N ILE A 173 -14.61 -5.61 -0.91
CA ILE A 173 -14.62 -5.55 0.56
C ILE A 173 -14.46 -4.11 1.05
N VAL A 174 -13.52 -3.36 0.47
CA VAL A 174 -13.25 -1.97 0.87
C VAL A 174 -14.41 -1.05 0.48
N TYR A 175 -15.01 -1.25 -0.70
CA TYR A 175 -16.15 -0.43 -1.14
C TYR A 175 -17.51 -1.08 -0.85
N SER A 176 -17.54 -2.13 -0.03
CA SER A 176 -18.78 -2.83 0.30
C SER A 176 -19.70 -1.96 1.18
N PRO A 177 -21.02 -1.99 0.95
CA PRO A 177 -22.00 -1.37 1.85
C PRO A 177 -21.93 -1.91 3.29
N GLN A 178 -21.43 -3.14 3.48
CA GLN A 178 -21.30 -3.80 4.77
C GLN A 178 -20.10 -3.29 5.60
N GLN A 179 -19.20 -2.50 5.00
CA GLN A 179 -18.08 -1.88 5.73
C GLN A 179 -18.61 -0.95 6.83
N SER A 180 -18.44 -1.40 8.08
CA SER A 180 -18.97 -0.78 9.29
C SER A 180 -18.13 -1.10 10.52
N ALA A 181 -18.36 -0.39 11.62
CA ALA A 181 -17.72 -0.62 12.91
C ALA A 181 -17.99 -2.02 13.51
N LYS A 182 -19.00 -2.74 13.02
CA LYS A 182 -19.39 -4.06 13.54
C LYS A 182 -18.61 -5.24 12.94
N LEU A 183 -17.57 -4.99 12.13
CA LEU A 183 -16.71 -6.03 11.52
C LEU A 183 -17.52 -7.20 10.96
N CYS A 184 -18.25 -6.95 9.87
CA CYS A 184 -19.07 -7.96 9.22
C CYS A 184 -18.41 -8.38 7.90
N GLU A 185 -17.29 -9.11 7.99
CA GLU A 185 -16.74 -9.82 6.83
C GLU A 185 -17.43 -11.19 6.76
N ALA A 186 -18.32 -11.38 5.79
CA ALA A 186 -18.83 -12.72 5.52
C ALA A 186 -17.72 -13.52 4.82
N PRO A 187 -17.36 -14.72 5.29
CA PRO A 187 -16.39 -15.55 4.60
C PRO A 187 -16.91 -15.91 3.20
N ASP A 188 -16.18 -15.50 2.16
CA ASP A 188 -16.41 -15.93 0.78
C ASP A 188 -15.31 -16.94 0.38
N PRO A 189 -15.65 -18.23 0.19
CA PRO A 189 -14.70 -19.26 -0.25
C PRO A 189 -13.95 -18.89 -1.54
N SER A 190 -14.61 -18.19 -2.48
CA SER A 190 -13.99 -17.70 -3.72
C SER A 190 -12.84 -16.74 -3.43
N HIS A 191 -12.98 -15.94 -2.38
CA HIS A 191 -11.95 -14.98 -1.98
C HIS A 191 -10.74 -15.66 -1.30
N ALA A 192 -10.98 -16.72 -0.54
CA ALA A 192 -9.91 -17.52 0.07
C ALA A 192 -9.03 -18.18 -1.00
N GLU A 193 -9.64 -18.82 -2.01
CA GLU A 193 -8.90 -19.45 -3.13
C GLU A 193 -8.10 -18.42 -3.94
N LYS A 194 -8.69 -17.25 -4.24
CA LYS A 194 -7.98 -16.15 -4.92
C LYS A 194 -6.78 -15.66 -4.12
N THR A 195 -6.94 -15.53 -2.80
CA THR A 195 -5.89 -15.10 -1.88
C THR A 195 -4.76 -16.14 -1.83
N GLU A 196 -5.08 -17.42 -1.70
CA GLU A 196 -4.08 -18.49 -1.71
C GLU A 196 -3.33 -18.55 -3.05
N HIS A 197 -4.05 -18.45 -4.17
CA HIS A 197 -3.43 -18.42 -5.50
C HIS A 197 -2.50 -17.24 -5.68
N TYR A 198 -2.91 -16.04 -5.22
CA TYR A 198 -2.07 -14.85 -5.24
C TYR A 198 -0.80 -15.02 -4.39
N ASN A 199 -0.95 -15.48 -3.15
CA ASN A 199 0.18 -15.68 -2.24
C ASN A 199 1.17 -16.72 -2.76
N ARG A 200 0.67 -17.83 -3.31
CA ARG A 200 1.51 -18.87 -3.94
C ARG A 200 2.22 -18.33 -5.17
N THR A 201 1.55 -17.51 -5.98
CA THR A 201 2.18 -16.82 -7.11
C THR A 201 3.32 -15.94 -6.63
N LEU A 202 3.10 -15.15 -5.57
CA LEU A 202 4.13 -14.25 -5.03
C LEU A 202 5.35 -15.01 -4.49
N LEU A 203 5.14 -16.15 -3.82
CA LEU A 203 6.24 -17.01 -3.35
C LEU A 203 7.06 -17.62 -4.49
N ARG A 204 6.42 -17.94 -5.62
CA ARG A 204 7.06 -18.51 -6.82
C ARG A 204 7.80 -17.47 -7.67
N SER A 205 7.58 -16.18 -7.42
CA SER A 205 8.11 -15.11 -8.26
C SER A 205 9.47 -14.62 -7.80
N ARG A 206 10.44 -14.55 -8.72
CA ARG A 206 11.70 -13.81 -8.52
C ARG A 206 11.41 -12.32 -8.41
N TYR A 207 10.59 -11.81 -9.33
CA TYR A 207 10.16 -10.41 -9.39
C TYR A 207 8.63 -10.27 -9.39
N SER A 208 8.12 -9.19 -8.80
CA SER A 208 6.68 -8.90 -8.73
C SER A 208 6.39 -7.54 -9.37
N LEU A 209 5.58 -7.51 -10.43
CA LEU A 209 5.25 -6.24 -11.10
C LEU A 209 4.30 -5.42 -10.23
N CYS A 210 4.75 -4.22 -9.85
CA CYS A 210 4.06 -3.30 -8.95
C CYS A 210 3.71 -2.00 -9.69
N PRO A 211 2.73 -2.03 -10.62
CA PRO A 211 2.29 -0.84 -11.32
C PRO A 211 1.40 0.05 -10.48
N SER A 212 1.38 1.34 -10.84
CA SER A 212 0.37 2.29 -10.39
C SER A 212 -1.07 1.78 -10.66
N GLY A 213 -2.04 2.35 -9.93
CA GLY A 213 -3.46 2.03 -10.04
C GLY A 213 -4.31 3.29 -9.94
N SER A 214 -5.30 3.31 -9.05
CA SER A 214 -6.01 4.53 -8.68
C SER A 214 -5.13 5.53 -7.90
N GLY A 215 -4.08 5.04 -7.24
CA GLY A 215 -3.00 5.82 -6.66
C GLY A 215 -1.62 5.35 -7.18
N PRO A 216 -0.55 6.08 -6.85
CA PRO A 216 0.80 5.75 -7.33
C PRO A 216 1.39 4.50 -6.65
N ASN A 217 0.91 4.16 -5.44
CA ASN A 217 1.41 3.04 -4.63
C ASN A 217 0.44 1.85 -4.72
N SER A 218 0.93 0.65 -4.39
CA SER A 218 0.16 -0.58 -4.38
C SER A 218 0.48 -1.42 -3.15
N ILE A 219 -0.54 -2.01 -2.52
CA ILE A 219 -0.35 -2.98 -1.42
C ILE A 219 0.59 -4.12 -1.86
N ARG A 220 0.53 -4.51 -3.14
CA ARG A 220 1.42 -5.54 -3.69
C ARG A 220 2.89 -5.22 -3.48
N LEU A 221 3.30 -3.95 -3.58
CA LEU A 221 4.69 -3.56 -3.37
C LEU A 221 5.17 -4.04 -1.99
N TRP A 222 4.36 -3.82 -0.96
CA TRP A 222 4.67 -4.17 0.43
C TRP A 222 4.58 -5.68 0.68
N GLU A 223 3.57 -6.36 0.12
CA GLU A 223 3.49 -7.83 0.17
C GLU A 223 4.69 -8.47 -0.54
N SER A 224 5.16 -7.88 -1.63
CA SER A 224 6.32 -8.37 -2.40
C SER A 224 7.61 -8.25 -1.61
N LEU A 225 7.81 -7.09 -0.94
CA LEU A 225 8.93 -6.90 -0.01
C LEU A 225 8.92 -7.96 1.09
N ALA A 226 7.77 -8.15 1.75
CA ALA A 226 7.59 -9.12 2.83
C ALA A 226 7.85 -10.57 2.41
N ALA A 227 7.37 -10.94 1.23
CA ALA A 227 7.51 -12.28 0.68
C ALA A 227 8.86 -12.52 -0.01
N GLY A 228 9.73 -11.52 -0.12
CA GLY A 228 11.02 -11.62 -0.84
C GLY A 228 10.90 -11.76 -2.36
N ALA A 229 9.75 -11.38 -2.94
CA ALA A 229 9.59 -11.23 -4.38
C ALA A 229 10.00 -9.80 -4.75
N ILE A 230 11.06 -9.63 -5.53
CA ILE A 230 11.66 -8.31 -5.74
C ILE A 230 10.67 -7.40 -6.48
N PRO A 231 10.25 -6.25 -5.91
CA PRO A 231 9.32 -5.35 -6.57
C PRO A 231 9.92 -4.77 -7.86
N VAL A 232 9.12 -4.76 -8.92
CA VAL A 232 9.36 -3.98 -10.14
C VAL A 232 8.38 -2.82 -10.13
N VAL A 233 8.84 -1.65 -9.71
CA VAL A 233 8.03 -0.44 -9.56
C VAL A 233 7.80 0.17 -10.93
N LEU A 234 6.55 0.08 -11.38
CA LEU A 234 6.04 0.65 -12.64
C LEU A 234 5.06 1.78 -12.28
N ALA A 235 5.57 2.80 -11.59
CA ALA A 235 4.79 3.91 -11.05
C ALA A 235 5.61 5.20 -11.10
N ASP A 236 5.52 5.95 -12.20
CA ASP A 236 6.43 7.06 -12.49
C ASP A 236 6.42 8.15 -11.41
N THR A 237 5.25 8.38 -10.81
CA THR A 237 5.01 9.45 -9.83
C THR A 237 5.21 9.03 -8.37
N LEU A 238 5.38 7.73 -8.07
CA LEU A 238 5.44 7.24 -6.70
C LEU A 238 6.67 7.78 -5.94
N ASP A 239 6.41 8.35 -4.76
CA ASP A 239 7.46 8.73 -3.81
C ASP A 239 7.36 7.85 -2.55
N LEU A 240 8.33 6.95 -2.39
CA LEU A 240 8.36 5.97 -1.31
C LEU A 240 8.79 6.62 0.02
N PRO A 241 8.41 6.05 1.19
CA PRO A 241 8.98 6.50 2.46
C PRO A 241 10.51 6.38 2.42
N ALA A 242 11.22 7.31 3.04
CA ALA A 242 12.68 7.37 2.96
C ALA A 242 13.33 6.10 3.53
N HIS A 243 14.22 5.48 2.75
CA HIS A 243 15.06 4.36 3.20
C HIS A 243 16.31 4.28 2.29
N PRO A 244 17.52 4.05 2.83
CA PRO A 244 18.76 4.06 2.03
C PRO A 244 18.85 2.90 1.02
N LEU A 245 18.12 1.80 1.26
CA LEU A 245 18.25 0.59 0.45
C LEU A 245 17.41 0.57 -0.84
N TRP A 246 16.48 1.52 -1.07
CA TRP A 246 15.55 1.43 -2.20
C TRP A 246 16.24 1.19 -3.55
N ASP A 247 17.28 1.96 -3.87
CA ASP A 247 18.02 1.87 -5.14
C ASP A 247 18.69 0.50 -5.36
N SER A 248 18.92 -0.24 -4.27
CA SER A 248 19.57 -1.56 -4.29
C SER A 248 18.61 -2.70 -3.95
N ALA A 249 17.33 -2.42 -3.70
CA ALA A 249 16.33 -3.40 -3.30
C ALA A 249 15.32 -3.71 -4.41
N VAL A 250 14.92 -2.69 -5.18
CA VAL A 250 13.84 -2.81 -6.18
C VAL A 250 14.34 -2.53 -7.59
N VAL A 251 13.58 -2.96 -8.59
CA VAL A 251 13.75 -2.49 -9.97
C VAL A 251 12.77 -1.35 -10.20
N VAL A 252 13.25 -0.15 -10.48
CA VAL A 252 12.38 0.96 -10.92
C VAL A 252 12.44 1.04 -12.43
N LEU A 253 11.31 0.85 -13.09
CA LEU A 253 11.21 0.95 -14.55
C LEU A 253 10.15 2.00 -14.89
N PRO A 254 10.47 3.01 -15.73
CA PRO A 254 9.46 3.92 -16.22
C PRO A 254 8.32 3.18 -16.91
N GLU A 255 7.08 3.64 -16.71
CA GLU A 255 5.88 2.92 -17.18
C GLU A 255 5.86 2.71 -18.71
N HIS A 256 6.53 3.56 -19.48
CA HIS A 256 6.66 3.43 -20.93
C HIS A 256 7.65 2.34 -21.37
N PHE A 257 8.52 1.86 -20.48
CA PHE A 257 9.45 0.76 -20.75
C PHE A 257 8.92 -0.63 -20.35
N VAL A 258 7.64 -0.74 -19.98
CA VAL A 258 7.02 -2.04 -19.62
C VAL A 258 7.26 -3.14 -20.66
N SER A 259 7.34 -2.82 -21.95
CA SER A 259 7.58 -3.79 -23.03
C SER A 259 8.95 -4.49 -22.96
N VAL A 260 9.94 -3.90 -22.29
CA VAL A 260 11.28 -4.47 -22.14
C VAL A 260 11.51 -5.12 -20.77
N VAL A 261 10.46 -5.25 -19.95
CA VAL A 261 10.57 -5.79 -18.58
C VAL A 261 11.22 -7.17 -18.55
N PHE A 262 10.85 -8.06 -19.47
CA PHE A 262 11.45 -9.40 -19.55
C PHE A 262 12.97 -9.32 -19.76
N THR A 263 13.42 -8.52 -20.73
CA THR A 263 14.84 -8.36 -21.05
C THR A 263 15.60 -7.75 -19.88
N ALA A 264 15.05 -6.71 -19.25
CA ALA A 264 15.66 -6.03 -18.11
C ALA A 264 15.87 -6.98 -16.91
N LEU A 265 14.87 -7.82 -16.61
CA LEU A 265 14.94 -8.74 -15.47
C LEU A 265 15.79 -9.98 -15.75
N SER A 266 15.77 -10.51 -16.98
CA SER A 266 16.54 -11.69 -17.38
C SER A 266 18.05 -11.46 -17.34
N GLN A 267 18.48 -10.20 -17.43
CA GLN A 267 19.90 -9.80 -17.42
C GLN A 267 20.44 -9.53 -16.01
N VAL A 268 19.60 -9.58 -14.97
CA VAL A 268 20.08 -9.34 -13.59
C VAL A 268 20.92 -10.54 -13.13
N PRO A 269 22.19 -10.33 -12.72
CA PRO A 269 23.03 -11.40 -12.21
C PRO A 269 22.46 -12.04 -10.93
N PRO A 270 22.61 -13.36 -10.73
CA PRO A 270 22.08 -14.04 -9.55
C PRO A 270 22.52 -13.43 -8.21
N GLU A 271 23.77 -12.98 -8.10
CA GLU A 271 24.30 -12.34 -6.89
C GLU A 271 23.60 -11.00 -6.59
N LYS A 272 23.37 -10.20 -7.64
CA LYS A 272 22.65 -8.93 -7.53
C LYS A 272 21.20 -9.19 -7.11
N GLU A 273 20.54 -10.17 -7.72
CA GLU A 273 19.19 -10.56 -7.34
C GLU A 273 19.11 -11.02 -5.86
N ALA A 274 20.07 -11.84 -5.42
CA ALA A 274 20.14 -12.27 -4.03
C ALA A 274 20.32 -11.09 -3.06
N GLN A 275 21.15 -10.10 -3.41
CA GLN A 275 21.31 -8.88 -2.62
C GLN A 275 20.02 -8.05 -2.59
N MET A 276 19.39 -7.83 -3.74
CA MET A 276 18.12 -7.09 -3.84
C MET A 276 17.04 -7.72 -2.96
N ARG A 277 16.95 -9.05 -2.96
CA ARG A 277 16.01 -9.78 -2.11
C ARG A 277 16.28 -9.61 -0.62
N ARG A 278 17.55 -9.68 -0.18
CA ARG A 278 17.91 -9.40 1.21
C ARG A 278 17.48 -7.98 1.61
N ASN A 279 17.76 -7.01 0.75
CA ASN A 279 17.39 -5.61 0.98
C ASN A 279 15.87 -5.40 1.01
N CYS A 280 15.10 -6.14 0.19
CA CYS A 280 13.64 -6.11 0.24
C CYS A 280 13.10 -6.52 1.62
N LEU A 281 13.61 -7.63 2.14
CA LEU A 281 13.24 -8.15 3.46
C LEU A 281 13.64 -7.17 4.57
N GLU A 282 14.84 -6.59 4.49
CA GLU A 282 15.32 -5.59 5.45
C GLU A 282 14.45 -4.32 5.46
N ILE A 283 14.09 -3.80 4.28
CA ILE A 283 13.16 -2.67 4.17
C ILE A 283 11.82 -3.01 4.80
N TYR A 284 11.29 -4.21 4.54
CA TYR A 284 10.01 -4.63 5.10
C TYR A 284 10.07 -4.74 6.62
N ASP A 285 11.11 -5.39 7.15
CA ASP A 285 11.30 -5.54 8.60
C ASP A 285 11.51 -4.20 9.31
N PHE A 286 12.17 -3.25 8.66
CA PHE A 286 12.26 -1.87 9.15
C PHE A 286 10.87 -1.24 9.23
N PHE A 287 10.09 -1.25 8.15
CA PHE A 287 8.82 -0.53 8.10
C PHE A 287 7.67 -1.23 8.82
N ARG A 288 7.61 -2.56 8.92
CA ARG A 288 6.44 -3.27 9.47
C ARG A 288 6.09 -2.85 10.91
N GLY A 289 7.08 -2.44 11.69
CA GLY A 289 6.92 -1.87 13.04
C GLY A 289 7.09 -0.35 13.13
N ASN A 290 7.42 0.33 12.03
CA ASN A 290 7.81 1.74 12.00
C ASN A 290 7.30 2.48 10.76
N PHE A 291 5.99 2.75 10.68
CA PHE A 291 5.40 3.42 9.51
C PHE A 291 5.83 4.89 9.39
N THR A 292 6.41 5.47 10.46
CA THR A 292 6.97 6.82 10.40
C THR A 292 8.32 6.88 9.69
N GLY A 293 9.03 5.76 9.61
CA GLY A 293 10.39 5.69 9.08
C GLY A 293 11.43 6.46 9.91
N LEU A 294 11.08 6.93 11.10
CA LEU A 294 12.01 7.60 12.00
C LEU A 294 12.89 6.56 12.70
N ILE A 295 14.19 6.79 12.73
CA ILE A 295 15.11 5.99 13.55
C ILE A 295 15.01 6.57 14.96
N ASN A 296 14.47 5.77 15.90
CA ASN A 296 14.41 6.13 17.32
C ASN A 296 15.79 6.03 17.98
#